data_AF-A0A950Z1W2-F1
#
_entry.id   AF-A0A950Z1W2-F1
#
_cell.length_a   1.000
_cell.length_b   1.000
_cell.length_c   1.000
_cell.angle_alpha   90.00
_cell.angle_beta   90.00
_cell.angle_gamma   90.00
#
_symmetry.space_group_name_H-M   'P 1'
#
loop_
_entity.id
_entity.type
_entity.pdbx_description
1 polymer ?
#
loop_
_entity_poly.entity_id
_entity_poly.type
_entity_poly.pdbx_seq_one_letter_code
_entity_poly.pdbx_strand_id
1 'polypeptide(L)'
;MSKIDHEDDLVDQPESKQPSAASGASHNRRAFLGLASGAAAALTAAGTLAAQTAASAADPFDVQEVSIASLQAAMSSGRVTAQQLVTAYLKRIRSLDQSGPSVNAVLELNPDALAIAKLLDKERSLGQVRGPLHGIPIFLKGNIDTADKMQTTAGSLALIGPAPALDATVAARLRAAGAIILGKTNLSEWANFRSTRSTCGWSGVG
;
A
#
# COMPACT_ATOMS: atom_id res chain seq x y z
N MET A 1 -4.93 -48.32 50.81
CA MET A 1 -3.54 -48.08 50.36
C MET A 1 -3.25 -46.61 50.59
N SER A 2 -2.81 -46.11 51.75
CA SER A 2 -1.72 -46.51 52.68
C SER A 2 -0.33 -46.45 52.06
N LYS A 3 0.38 -45.32 52.29
CA LYS A 3 1.62 -45.19 53.09
C LYS A 3 2.02 -43.68 53.11
N ILE A 4 1.96 -42.97 54.24
CA ILE A 4 2.86 -42.98 55.43
C ILE A 4 4.22 -42.33 55.06
N ASP A 5 4.43 -41.05 55.38
CA ASP A 5 4.94 -40.43 56.63
C ASP A 5 6.47 -40.57 56.79
N HIS A 6 7.17 -39.45 57.02
CA HIS A 6 8.22 -39.32 58.05
C HIS A 6 8.43 -37.84 58.40
N GLU A 7 8.18 -37.55 59.67
CA GLU A 7 8.55 -36.35 60.42
C GLU A 7 10.04 -36.40 60.86
N ASP A 8 10.50 -35.27 61.41
CA ASP A 8 11.35 -35.11 62.61
C ASP A 8 12.22 -33.85 62.42
N ASP A 9 11.92 -32.75 63.12
CA ASP A 9 12.40 -32.40 64.49
C ASP A 9 13.91 -32.06 64.49
N LEU A 10 14.48 -31.08 65.20
CA LEU A 10 14.11 -30.07 66.20
C LEU A 10 15.43 -29.29 66.48
N VAL A 11 15.33 -28.08 67.05
CA VAL A 11 16.26 -27.51 68.07
C VAL A 11 17.68 -27.09 67.63
N ASP A 12 17.98 -25.78 67.61
CA ASP A 12 18.55 -24.99 68.73
C ASP A 12 19.26 -23.71 68.23
N GLN A 13 19.06 -22.59 68.91
CA GLN A 13 19.85 -21.34 68.80
C GLN A 13 20.88 -21.34 69.94
N PRO A 14 22.03 -20.62 69.89
CA PRO A 14 22.00 -19.24 70.38
C PRO A 14 23.10 -18.25 69.88
N GLU A 15 22.78 -16.95 70.09
CA GLU A 15 23.67 -15.85 70.55
C GLU A 15 24.77 -15.30 69.60
N SER A 16 25.03 -13.99 69.47
CA SER A 16 24.76 -12.86 70.37
C SER A 16 24.93 -11.47 69.71
N LYS A 17 24.24 -10.49 70.31
CA LYS A 17 24.58 -9.06 70.53
C LYS A 17 24.33 -7.98 69.44
N GLN A 18 23.18 -7.32 69.64
CA GLN A 18 22.85 -5.88 69.52
C GLN A 18 23.90 -4.94 70.23
N PRO A 19 23.85 -3.57 70.20
CA PRO A 19 22.68 -2.71 69.90
C PRO A 19 22.89 -1.30 69.24
N SER A 20 21.76 -0.69 68.84
CA SER A 20 21.29 0.72 69.05
C SER A 20 22.10 1.91 68.45
N ALA A 21 21.54 3.01 67.92
CA ALA A 21 20.26 3.72 68.16
C ALA A 21 19.84 4.52 66.90
N ALA A 22 18.56 4.47 66.49
CA ALA A 22 17.50 5.50 66.67
C ALA A 22 17.67 6.77 65.78
N SER A 23 16.81 6.99 64.77
CA SER A 23 15.46 7.62 64.83
C SER A 23 15.54 9.10 65.25
N GLY A 24 14.95 10.10 64.61
CA GLY A 24 13.93 10.23 63.57
C GLY A 24 13.43 11.69 63.59
N ALA A 25 12.71 12.15 62.56
CA ALA A 25 11.73 13.25 62.58
C ALA A 25 11.32 13.54 61.12
N SER A 26 10.08 13.23 60.72
CA SER A 26 8.87 14.04 60.88
C SER A 26 8.85 15.27 59.97
N HIS A 27 8.02 15.19 58.92
CA HIS A 27 7.71 16.30 58.02
C HIS A 27 6.95 17.40 58.79
N ASN A 28 7.22 18.67 58.50
CA ASN A 28 6.25 19.71 58.75
C ASN A 28 6.21 20.78 57.66
N ARG A 29 4.97 21.11 57.32
CA ARG A 29 4.51 22.06 56.32
C ARG A 29 4.36 23.40 57.05
N ARG A 30 5.02 24.48 56.56
CA ARG A 30 4.61 25.91 56.59
C ARG A 30 5.81 26.85 56.75
N ALA A 31 6.09 27.58 55.67
CA ALA A 31 6.62 28.95 55.54
C ALA A 31 7.35 29.00 54.18
N PHE A 32 6.78 29.36 53.04
CA PHE A 32 5.89 30.47 52.66
C PHE A 32 6.49 31.87 52.93
N LEU A 33 7.38 32.31 52.02
CA LEU A 33 7.45 33.62 51.33
C LEU A 33 8.89 34.13 51.12
N GLY A 34 9.22 34.43 49.86
CA GLY A 34 10.41 35.16 49.42
C GLY A 34 10.57 35.09 47.90
N LEU A 35 10.10 36.12 47.19
CA LEU A 35 9.98 36.23 45.73
C LEU A 35 11.30 36.35 44.95
N ALA A 36 11.25 35.88 43.69
CA ALA A 36 11.94 36.35 42.46
C ALA A 36 13.48 36.22 42.41
N SER A 37 14.11 35.53 41.44
CA SER A 37 14.00 35.73 39.99
C SER A 37 14.74 34.60 39.24
N GLY A 38 14.25 34.16 38.07
CA GLY A 38 15.05 33.39 37.10
C GLY A 38 14.54 31.98 36.81
N ALA A 39 13.42 31.87 36.11
CA ALA A 39 12.91 30.61 35.57
C ALA A 39 13.76 30.14 34.38
N ALA A 40 14.59 29.11 34.57
CA ALA A 40 15.07 28.24 33.51
C ALA A 40 14.57 26.83 33.81
N ALA A 41 13.29 26.61 33.51
CA ALA A 41 12.60 25.36 33.75
C ALA A 41 13.24 24.24 32.93
N ALA A 42 13.66 23.21 33.65
CA ALA A 42 14.00 21.90 33.15
C ALA A 42 12.86 21.35 32.27
N LEU A 43 13.05 21.33 30.95
CA LEU A 43 12.21 20.59 30.02
C LEU A 43 12.96 20.29 28.71
N THR A 44 14.09 19.59 28.80
CA THR A 44 14.91 19.23 27.62
C THR A 44 15.07 17.72 27.44
N ALA A 45 14.02 16.93 27.73
CA ALA A 45 14.08 15.47 27.55
C ALA A 45 12.81 14.84 26.94
N ALA A 46 11.98 15.60 26.21
CA ALA A 46 10.75 15.06 25.60
C ALA A 46 10.51 15.49 24.13
N GLY A 47 11.50 16.08 23.46
CA GLY A 47 11.31 16.76 22.17
C GLY A 47 11.83 16.05 20.91
N THR A 48 12.54 14.92 21.00
CA THR A 48 13.34 14.42 19.86
C THR A 48 12.89 13.09 19.25
N LEU A 49 11.70 12.56 19.56
CA LEU A 49 11.16 11.37 18.85
C LEU A 49 10.20 11.69 17.69
N ALA A 50 9.98 12.97 17.35
CA ALA A 50 9.03 13.36 16.32
C ALA A 50 9.72 13.96 15.07
N ALA A 51 10.68 13.26 14.47
CA ALA A 51 11.22 13.64 13.16
C ALA A 51 12.03 12.51 12.49
N GLN A 52 11.42 11.34 12.27
CA GLN A 52 12.03 10.33 11.39
C GLN A 52 10.96 9.46 10.72
N THR A 53 10.09 10.12 9.97
CA THR A 53 9.43 9.52 8.79
C THR A 53 9.47 10.54 7.67
N ALA A 54 10.68 11.01 7.35
CA ALA A 54 10.92 11.41 5.97
C ALA A 54 10.75 10.14 5.16
N ALA A 55 9.57 10.00 4.53
CA ALA A 55 9.37 9.01 3.49
C ALA A 55 10.47 9.27 2.47
N SER A 56 11.55 8.48 2.55
CA SER A 56 12.53 8.40 1.48
C SER A 56 11.72 8.23 0.21
N ALA A 57 11.98 9.05 -0.80
CA ALA A 57 11.43 8.82 -2.12
C ALA A 57 11.93 7.43 -2.54
N ALA A 58 11.15 6.41 -2.17
CA ALA A 58 11.55 5.04 -2.31
C ALA A 58 11.87 4.83 -3.79
N ASP A 59 13.00 4.17 -4.05
CA ASP A 59 13.30 3.74 -5.40
C ASP A 59 12.04 3.12 -6.01
N PRO A 60 11.70 3.45 -7.27
CA PRO A 60 10.51 2.92 -7.90
C PRO A 60 10.52 1.40 -7.75
N PHE A 61 9.48 0.84 -7.16
CA PHE A 61 9.34 -0.60 -7.03
C PHE A 61 9.54 -1.23 -8.42
N ASP A 62 10.53 -2.12 -8.57
CA ASP A 62 10.77 -2.77 -9.85
C ASP A 62 9.66 -3.78 -10.11
N VAL A 63 8.83 -3.47 -11.09
CA VAL A 63 7.65 -4.25 -11.48
C VAL A 63 7.96 -5.34 -12.51
N GLN A 64 9.21 -5.42 -12.99
CA GLN A 64 9.57 -6.36 -14.06
C GLN A 64 9.63 -7.80 -13.55
N GLU A 65 9.00 -8.70 -14.30
CA GLU A 65 8.98 -10.15 -14.01
C GLU A 65 8.48 -10.51 -12.59
N VAL A 66 7.72 -9.62 -11.94
CA VAL A 66 7.13 -9.86 -10.62
C VAL A 66 5.74 -10.47 -10.78
N SER A 67 5.55 -11.67 -10.23
CA SER A 67 4.26 -12.36 -10.28
C SER A 67 3.17 -11.60 -9.49
N ILE A 68 1.91 -11.80 -9.87
CA ILE A 68 0.76 -11.23 -9.13
C ILE A 68 0.78 -11.65 -7.65
N ALA A 69 1.13 -12.91 -7.36
CA ALA A 69 1.24 -13.40 -5.98
C ALA A 69 2.32 -12.63 -5.19
N SER A 70 3.47 -12.35 -5.82
CA SER A 70 4.54 -11.56 -5.20
C SER A 70 4.15 -10.11 -4.99
N LEU A 71 3.42 -9.50 -5.93
CA LEU A 71 2.87 -8.15 -5.80
C LEU A 71 1.85 -8.09 -4.65
N GLN A 72 0.96 -9.09 -4.56
CA GLN A 72 0.01 -9.19 -3.45
C GLN A 72 0.73 -9.33 -2.11
N ALA A 73 1.75 -10.18 -2.01
CA ALA A 73 2.55 -10.32 -0.80
C ALA A 73 3.24 -9.00 -0.42
N ALA A 74 3.77 -8.26 -1.40
CA ALA A 74 4.37 -6.95 -1.16
C ALA A 74 3.37 -5.89 -0.68
N MET A 75 2.17 -5.87 -1.25
CA MET A 75 1.11 -4.96 -0.80
C MET A 75 0.59 -5.33 0.59
N SER A 76 0.41 -6.62 0.87
CA SER A 76 -0.02 -7.09 2.18
C SER A 76 1.01 -6.83 3.28
N SER A 77 2.30 -6.84 2.96
CA SER A 77 3.37 -6.49 3.90
C SER A 77 3.66 -4.98 3.98
N GLY A 78 2.90 -4.14 3.26
CA GLY A 78 3.12 -2.68 3.22
C GLY A 78 4.41 -2.24 2.51
N ARG A 79 5.09 -3.13 1.78
CA ARG A 79 6.32 -2.81 1.03
C ARG A 79 6.05 -1.96 -0.21
N VAL A 80 4.85 -2.10 -0.80
CA VAL A 80 4.40 -1.31 -1.94
C VAL A 80 2.90 -1.08 -1.84
N THR A 81 2.41 0.03 -2.35
CA THR A 81 0.96 0.28 -2.48
C THR A 81 0.48 0.11 -3.92
N ALA A 82 -0.81 -0.08 -4.14
CA ALA A 82 -1.39 -0.11 -5.48
C ALA A 82 -1.11 1.21 -6.22
N GLN A 83 -1.17 2.34 -5.53
CA GLN A 83 -0.81 3.64 -6.11
C GLN A 83 0.65 3.68 -6.58
N GLN A 84 1.59 3.12 -5.80
CA GLN A 84 3.00 3.03 -6.19
C GLN A 84 3.19 2.10 -7.40
N LEU A 85 2.49 0.96 -7.46
CA LEU A 85 2.51 0.07 -8.63
C LEU A 85 1.98 0.76 -9.89
N VAL A 86 0.83 1.43 -9.82
CA VAL A 86 0.30 2.22 -10.95
C VAL A 86 1.30 3.28 -11.39
N THR A 87 1.91 3.99 -10.46
CA THR A 87 2.92 5.01 -10.76
C THR A 87 4.15 4.41 -11.47
N ALA A 88 4.64 3.25 -11.02
CA ALA A 88 5.75 2.55 -11.64
C ALA A 88 5.43 2.12 -13.09
N TYR A 89 4.24 1.56 -13.34
CA TYR A 89 3.82 1.21 -14.70
C TYR A 89 3.62 2.44 -15.59
N LEU A 90 2.99 3.52 -15.10
CA LEU A 90 2.82 4.76 -15.86
C LEU A 90 4.17 5.38 -16.26
N LYS A 91 5.16 5.34 -15.37
CA LYS A 91 6.53 5.77 -15.70
C LYS A 91 7.13 4.92 -16.82
N ARG A 92 6.97 3.59 -16.75
CA ARG A 92 7.48 2.66 -17.76
C ARG A 92 6.80 2.83 -19.12
N ILE A 93 5.48 3.01 -19.14
CA ILE A 93 4.69 3.32 -20.34
C ILE A 93 5.22 4.60 -20.98
N ARG A 94 5.40 5.67 -20.20
CA ARG A 94 5.97 6.91 -20.72
C ARG A 94 7.34 6.69 -21.38
N SER A 95 8.24 5.92 -20.75
CA SER A 95 9.61 5.72 -21.26
C SER A 95 9.74 4.77 -22.44
N LEU A 96 8.82 3.81 -22.60
CA LEU A 96 8.94 2.74 -23.61
C LEU A 96 7.89 2.82 -24.70
N ASP A 97 6.68 3.24 -24.36
CA ASP A 97 5.51 3.21 -25.24
C ASP A 97 5.30 4.54 -25.96
N GLN A 98 5.32 5.64 -25.20
CA GLN A 98 5.05 7.00 -25.69
C GLN A 98 6.33 7.77 -26.06
N SER A 99 7.49 7.25 -25.64
CA SER A 99 8.80 7.80 -25.97
C SER A 99 9.79 6.64 -26.13
N GLY A 100 11.09 6.95 -26.18
CA GLY A 100 12.13 5.93 -26.32
C GLY A 100 11.87 5.04 -27.56
N PRO A 101 11.81 3.71 -27.43
CA PRO A 101 11.54 2.82 -28.55
C PRO A 101 10.15 2.99 -29.17
N SER A 102 9.22 3.69 -28.50
CA SER A 102 7.89 4.02 -29.02
C SER A 102 7.10 2.79 -29.46
N VAL A 103 7.02 1.78 -28.58
CA VAL A 103 6.43 0.47 -28.92
C VAL A 103 4.93 0.53 -29.24
N ASN A 104 4.25 1.62 -28.89
CA ASN A 104 2.87 1.93 -29.28
C ASN A 104 1.85 0.80 -28.98
N ALA A 105 1.98 0.21 -27.80
CA ALA A 105 1.12 -0.83 -27.27
C ALA A 105 -0.07 -0.28 -26.47
N VAL A 106 -0.07 1.00 -26.05
CA VAL A 106 -1.16 1.61 -25.27
C VAL A 106 -1.90 2.67 -26.10
N LEU A 107 -3.19 2.43 -26.38
CA LEU A 107 -4.03 3.41 -27.08
C LEU A 107 -4.49 4.54 -26.16
N GLU A 108 -4.87 4.18 -24.93
CA GLU A 108 -5.46 5.12 -23.99
C GLU A 108 -5.17 4.69 -22.56
N LEU A 109 -4.88 5.65 -21.69
CA LEU A 109 -4.72 5.43 -20.26
C LEU A 109 -6.00 5.84 -19.52
N ASN A 110 -6.37 5.08 -18.50
CA ASN A 110 -7.49 5.44 -17.65
C ASN A 110 -7.12 6.67 -16.81
N PRO A 111 -7.78 7.83 -16.99
CA PRO A 111 -7.44 9.05 -16.25
C PRO A 111 -7.69 8.92 -14.75
N ASP A 112 -8.57 7.99 -14.34
CA ASP A 112 -8.94 7.77 -12.95
C ASP A 112 -8.09 6.67 -12.26
N ALA A 113 -7.14 6.03 -12.96
CA ALA A 113 -6.38 4.87 -12.46
C ALA A 113 -5.67 5.12 -11.10
N LEU A 114 -5.03 6.29 -10.93
CA LEU A 114 -4.37 6.65 -9.67
C LEU A 114 -5.36 6.87 -8.53
N ALA A 115 -6.53 7.45 -8.83
CA ALA A 115 -7.58 7.65 -7.83
C ALA A 115 -8.19 6.32 -7.38
N ILE A 116 -8.43 5.41 -8.33
CA ILE A 116 -8.90 4.04 -8.06
C ILE A 116 -7.85 3.29 -7.22
N ALA A 117 -6.56 3.40 -7.55
CA ALA A 117 -5.49 2.77 -6.79
C ALA A 117 -5.47 3.24 -5.32
N LYS A 118 -5.59 4.54 -5.10
CA LYS A 118 -5.66 5.12 -3.75
C LYS A 118 -6.90 4.66 -2.96
N LEU A 119 -8.04 4.48 -3.63
CA LEU A 119 -9.24 3.90 -3.02
C LEU A 119 -9.00 2.45 -2.58
N LEU A 120 -8.41 1.62 -3.44
CA LEU A 120 -8.11 0.22 -3.13
C LEU A 120 -7.04 0.08 -2.03
N ASP A 121 -6.08 0.99 -1.97
CA ASP A 121 -5.12 1.08 -0.86
C ASP A 121 -5.83 1.38 0.48
N LYS A 122 -6.82 2.30 0.46
CA LYS A 122 -7.65 2.58 1.64
C LYS A 122 -8.51 1.38 2.04
N GLU A 123 -9.11 0.68 1.10
CA GLU A 123 -9.85 -0.55 1.40
C GLU A 123 -8.96 -1.60 2.04
N ARG A 124 -7.74 -1.79 1.51
CA ARG A 124 -6.76 -2.72 2.09
C ARG A 124 -6.39 -2.34 3.52
N SER A 125 -6.17 -1.05 3.82
CA SER A 125 -5.83 -0.61 5.19
C SER A 125 -6.98 -0.81 6.18
N LEU A 126 -8.22 -0.90 5.69
CA LEU A 126 -9.41 -1.24 6.46
C LEU A 126 -9.68 -2.76 6.52
N GLY A 127 -8.79 -3.59 5.99
CA GLY A 127 -8.97 -5.05 5.92
C GLY A 127 -9.96 -5.53 4.85
N GLN A 128 -10.42 -4.63 3.96
CA GLN A 128 -11.40 -4.90 2.91
C GLN A 128 -10.72 -5.35 1.61
N VAL A 129 -10.08 -6.51 1.62
CA VAL A 129 -9.40 -7.07 0.43
C VAL A 129 -10.39 -7.88 -0.40
N ARG A 130 -10.57 -7.51 -1.67
CA ARG A 130 -11.56 -8.11 -2.58
C ARG A 130 -11.13 -9.45 -3.20
N GLY A 131 -9.86 -9.83 -3.07
CA GLY A 131 -9.31 -11.09 -3.58
C GLY A 131 -7.90 -10.94 -4.16
N PRO A 132 -7.41 -11.95 -4.91
CA PRO A 132 -6.04 -11.98 -5.44
C PRO A 132 -5.68 -10.85 -6.42
N LEU A 133 -6.68 -10.17 -6.99
CA LEU A 133 -6.47 -9.06 -7.92
C LEU A 133 -6.59 -7.68 -7.26
N HIS A 134 -6.85 -7.62 -5.94
CA HIS A 134 -7.04 -6.35 -5.24
C HIS A 134 -5.83 -5.42 -5.37
N GLY A 135 -6.01 -4.31 -6.09
CA GLY A 135 -4.96 -3.32 -6.34
C GLY A 135 -3.99 -3.67 -7.48
N ILE A 136 -4.23 -4.75 -8.24
CA ILE A 136 -3.36 -5.15 -9.36
C ILE A 136 -3.71 -4.34 -10.61
N PRO A 137 -2.75 -3.58 -11.20
CA PRO A 137 -2.94 -2.91 -12.47
C PRO A 137 -2.97 -3.91 -13.63
N ILE A 138 -3.97 -3.80 -14.50
CA ILE A 138 -4.14 -4.62 -15.70
C ILE A 138 -4.50 -3.74 -16.89
N PHE A 139 -4.28 -4.25 -18.10
CA PHE A 139 -4.80 -3.67 -19.32
C PHE A 139 -5.94 -4.50 -19.88
N LEU A 140 -6.85 -3.84 -20.61
CA LEU A 140 -7.83 -4.51 -21.45
C LEU A 140 -7.58 -4.15 -22.92
N LYS A 141 -7.84 -5.08 -23.83
CA LYS A 141 -7.69 -4.84 -25.27
C LYS A 141 -8.67 -3.75 -25.73
N GLY A 142 -8.26 -2.89 -26.68
CA GLY A 142 -9.05 -1.75 -27.17
C GLY A 142 -10.39 -2.06 -27.86
N ASN A 143 -10.85 -3.32 -27.80
CA ASN A 143 -12.16 -3.78 -28.25
C ASN A 143 -13.01 -4.37 -27.09
N ILE A 144 -12.64 -4.11 -25.83
CA ILE A 144 -13.39 -4.53 -24.63
C ILE A 144 -13.95 -3.29 -23.95
N ASP A 145 -15.28 -3.21 -23.82
CA ASP A 145 -15.96 -2.08 -23.20
C ASP A 145 -15.64 -1.93 -21.72
N THR A 146 -15.50 -0.67 -21.29
CA THR A 146 -15.44 -0.26 -19.88
C THR A 146 -16.28 1.00 -19.68
N ALA A 147 -17.02 1.08 -18.59
CA ALA A 147 -17.75 2.27 -18.14
C ALA A 147 -16.82 3.33 -17.48
N ASP A 148 -15.57 3.38 -17.93
CA ASP A 148 -14.58 4.37 -17.51
C ASP A 148 -14.57 5.54 -18.51
N LYS A 149 -13.74 6.56 -18.28
CA LYS A 149 -13.51 7.65 -19.25
C LYS A 149 -12.53 7.25 -20.35
N MET A 150 -12.73 6.07 -20.94
CA MET A 150 -11.91 5.52 -22.02
C MET A 150 -12.80 4.99 -23.14
N GLN A 151 -12.36 5.18 -24.37
CA GLN A 151 -13.05 4.75 -25.58
C GLN A 151 -12.81 3.26 -25.86
N THR A 152 -13.72 2.66 -26.63
CA THR A 152 -13.55 1.30 -27.16
C THR A 152 -13.71 1.34 -28.67
N THR A 153 -12.59 1.45 -29.36
CA THR A 153 -12.55 1.80 -30.78
C THR A 153 -12.25 0.63 -31.71
N ALA A 154 -11.87 -0.53 -31.17
CA ALA A 154 -11.31 -1.65 -31.92
C ALA A 154 -10.13 -1.24 -32.84
N GLY A 155 -9.44 -0.14 -32.51
CA GLY A 155 -8.37 0.45 -33.31
C GLY A 155 -8.83 1.30 -34.48
N SER A 156 -10.13 1.55 -34.63
CA SER A 156 -10.70 2.24 -35.79
C SER A 156 -11.14 3.68 -35.48
N LEU A 157 -10.77 4.61 -36.37
CA LEU A 157 -11.18 6.02 -36.29
C LEU A 157 -12.71 6.20 -36.37
N ALA A 158 -13.41 5.25 -37.00
CA ALA A 158 -14.87 5.27 -37.13
C ALA A 158 -15.61 5.13 -35.79
N LEU A 159 -14.94 4.61 -34.75
CA LEU A 159 -15.50 4.39 -33.43
C LEU A 159 -14.97 5.39 -32.39
N ILE A 160 -14.25 6.44 -32.82
CA ILE A 160 -13.92 7.56 -31.93
C ILE A 160 -15.22 8.27 -31.54
N GLY A 161 -15.40 8.47 -30.23
CA GLY A 161 -16.64 9.03 -29.71
C GLY A 161 -16.77 8.86 -28.20
N PRO A 162 -18.01 8.85 -27.66
CA PRO A 162 -18.22 8.69 -26.24
C PRO A 162 -17.76 7.31 -25.74
N ALA A 163 -17.29 7.26 -24.49
CA ALA A 163 -16.99 6.02 -23.81
C ALA A 163 -18.25 5.14 -23.66
N PRO A 164 -18.11 3.80 -23.60
CA PRO A 164 -19.22 2.90 -23.34
C PRO A 164 -19.95 3.24 -22.03
N ALA A 165 -21.27 3.09 -22.01
CA ALA A 165 -22.08 3.36 -20.81
C ALA A 165 -21.94 2.27 -19.73
N LEU A 166 -21.54 1.06 -20.12
CA LEU A 166 -21.46 -0.13 -19.26
C LEU A 166 -20.14 -0.87 -19.47
N ASP A 167 -19.65 -1.50 -18.40
CA ASP A 167 -18.56 -2.47 -18.48
C ASP A 167 -19.02 -3.70 -19.28
N ALA A 168 -18.13 -4.26 -20.11
CA ALA A 168 -18.29 -5.64 -20.56
C ALA A 168 -18.26 -6.59 -19.34
N THR A 169 -18.91 -7.76 -19.44
CA THR A 169 -18.98 -8.75 -18.34
C THR A 169 -17.62 -9.09 -17.72
N VAL A 170 -16.58 -9.20 -18.54
CA VAL A 170 -15.21 -9.47 -18.07
C VAL A 170 -14.63 -8.29 -17.29
N ALA A 171 -14.82 -7.05 -17.77
CA ALA A 171 -14.34 -5.84 -17.10
C ALA A 171 -15.04 -5.68 -15.74
N ALA A 172 -16.36 -5.88 -15.69
CA ALA A 172 -17.14 -5.82 -14.46
C ALA A 172 -16.64 -6.83 -13.41
N ARG A 173 -16.35 -8.08 -13.83
CA ARG A 173 -15.82 -9.13 -12.93
C ARG A 173 -14.41 -8.81 -12.43
N LEU A 174 -13.53 -8.30 -13.29
CA LEU A 174 -12.18 -7.90 -12.91
C LEU A 174 -12.20 -6.74 -11.90
N ARG A 175 -13.08 -5.75 -12.13
CA ARG A 175 -13.29 -4.62 -11.20
C ARG A 175 -13.86 -5.08 -9.87
N ALA A 176 -14.82 -6.00 -9.89
CA ALA A 176 -15.38 -6.60 -8.67
C ALA A 176 -14.30 -7.34 -7.85
N ALA A 177 -13.36 -8.02 -8.54
CA ALA A 177 -12.18 -8.65 -7.91
C ALA A 177 -11.10 -7.66 -7.43
N GLY A 178 -11.30 -6.35 -7.65
CA GLY A 178 -10.40 -5.29 -7.21
C GLY A 178 -9.24 -4.99 -8.16
N ALA A 179 -9.29 -5.45 -9.41
CA ALA A 179 -8.28 -5.07 -10.40
C ALA A 179 -8.42 -3.59 -10.81
N ILE A 180 -7.29 -2.95 -11.11
CA ILE A 180 -7.24 -1.57 -11.63
C ILE A 180 -7.07 -1.67 -13.15
N ILE A 181 -8.10 -1.29 -13.90
CA ILE A 181 -7.98 -1.19 -15.36
C ILE A 181 -7.18 0.08 -15.67
N LEU A 182 -5.91 -0.11 -16.02
CA LEU A 182 -4.93 0.96 -16.23
C LEU A 182 -5.13 1.67 -17.57
N GLY A 183 -5.68 0.98 -18.57
CA GLY A 183 -5.86 1.52 -19.90
C GLY A 183 -6.35 0.51 -20.93
N LYS A 184 -6.33 0.94 -22.19
CA LYS A 184 -6.64 0.16 -23.38
C LYS A 184 -5.38 -0.11 -24.20
N THR A 185 -5.15 -1.37 -24.57
CA THR A 185 -4.01 -1.71 -25.46
C THR A 185 -4.39 -1.59 -26.93
N ASN A 186 -3.36 -1.33 -27.73
CA ASN A 186 -3.43 -1.42 -29.18
C ASN A 186 -3.72 -2.85 -29.65
N LEU A 187 -4.17 -2.97 -30.89
CA LEU A 187 -4.55 -4.20 -31.55
C LEU A 187 -4.49 -4.01 -33.07
N SER A 188 -4.35 -5.11 -33.82
CA SER A 188 -4.72 -5.07 -35.24
C SER A 188 -6.16 -4.59 -35.38
N GLU A 189 -6.38 -3.56 -36.20
CA GLU A 189 -7.71 -2.97 -36.40
C GLU A 189 -8.78 -4.03 -36.70
N TRP A 190 -9.97 -3.88 -36.10
CA TRP A 190 -11.09 -4.83 -36.20
C TRP A 190 -10.70 -6.27 -35.82
N ALA A 191 -9.80 -6.40 -34.83
CA ALA A 191 -9.26 -7.68 -34.40
C ALA A 191 -8.67 -8.51 -35.57
N ASN A 192 -8.02 -7.83 -36.52
CA ASN A 192 -7.44 -8.38 -37.73
C ASN A 192 -8.46 -8.91 -38.77
N PHE A 193 -9.75 -8.60 -38.62
CA PHE A 193 -10.81 -9.01 -39.55
C PHE A 193 -11.20 -7.87 -40.50
N ARG A 194 -10.20 -7.30 -41.18
CA ARG A 194 -10.36 -6.12 -42.05
C ARG A 194 -9.89 -6.32 -43.49
N SER A 195 -8.82 -7.10 -43.68
CA SER A 195 -8.17 -7.29 -44.98
C SER A 195 -7.42 -8.61 -45.01
N THR A 196 -7.31 -9.24 -46.18
CA THR A 196 -6.45 -10.42 -46.40
C THR A 196 -4.96 -10.08 -46.49
N ARG A 197 -4.62 -8.79 -46.51
CA ARG A 197 -3.25 -8.26 -46.51
C ARG A 197 -3.05 -7.29 -45.33
N SER A 198 -3.43 -7.72 -44.13
CA SER A 198 -3.29 -6.91 -42.93
C SER A 198 -1.86 -6.93 -42.36
N THR A 199 -1.53 -5.89 -41.59
CA THR A 199 -0.29 -5.83 -40.79
C THR A 199 -0.66 -6.06 -39.33
N CYS A 200 -0.06 -7.07 -38.70
CA CYS A 200 -0.30 -7.36 -37.28
C CYS A 200 0.15 -6.18 -36.39
N GLY A 201 -0.72 -5.78 -35.46
CA GLY A 201 -0.48 -4.68 -34.52
C GLY A 201 -0.77 -3.28 -35.06
N TRP A 202 -1.06 -3.12 -36.36
CA TRP A 202 -1.42 -1.81 -36.92
C TRP A 202 -2.90 -1.47 -36.68
N SER A 203 -3.17 -0.22 -36.29
CA SER A 203 -4.52 0.33 -36.23
C SER A 203 -4.58 1.77 -36.73
N GLY A 204 -5.79 2.28 -37.00
CA GLY A 204 -5.99 3.68 -37.40
C GLY A 204 -5.91 4.66 -36.23
N VAL A 205 -6.21 4.21 -35.01
CA VAL A 205 -6.19 5.04 -33.78
C VAL A 205 -4.78 5.11 -33.17
N GLY A 206 -3.97 4.06 -33.37
CA GLY A 206 -2.59 3.98 -32.89
C GLY A 206 -1.79 2.99 -33.69
#